data_AF-A0A9P8ESE8-F1
#
_entry.id   AF-A0A9P8ESE8-F1
#
_cell.length_a   1.000
_cell.length_b   1.000
_cell.length_c   1.000
_cell.angle_alpha   90.00
_cell.angle_beta   90.00
_cell.angle_gamma   90.00
#
_symmetry.space_group_name_H-M   'P 1'
#
loop_
_entity.id
_entity.type
_entity.pdbx_description
1 polymer ?
#
loop_
_entity_poly.entity_id
_entity_poly.type
_entity_poly.pdbx_seq_one_letter_code
_entity_poly.pdbx_strand_id
1 'polypeptide(L)'
;MEALHDIVKSGKVRYIGASSMRTHQLLEYQYTARINGWTEFISMQNLYNAIYREEEREMYPSCQKFGMGGIPWSPVAVGFLTRPWKAFGESTRGKGQGQGFLGQPMTDADKKINEKIEEIAKTRGVSMAVVAIAYVQSKPFIHAPILGLNSIKRVDEAIEACELELSVDEVKSIDDLQIANMAFSHTGFIGDRLTGKALEIGVCATASAGFLLFGYDQGVMSGIITEPGFLAVFPKMNSNYKKGAIQALVVAIYEIGCLLGSFFIIGYGDKLGRRRAVLVGALIMLV
;
A
#
# COMPACT_ATOMS: atom_id res chain seq x y z
N MET A 1 -12.14 -4.10 -21.89
CA MET A 1 -12.86 -2.83 -22.01
C MET A 1 -13.80 -2.80 -23.22
N GLU A 2 -13.39 -3.24 -24.41
CA GLU A 2 -14.25 -3.27 -25.62
C GLU A 2 -15.65 -3.87 -25.40
N ALA A 3 -15.76 -5.06 -24.81
CA ALA A 3 -17.06 -5.68 -24.52
C ALA A 3 -17.99 -4.81 -23.63
N LEU A 4 -17.42 -4.06 -22.68
CA LEU A 4 -18.18 -3.12 -21.84
C LEU A 4 -18.58 -1.86 -22.62
N HIS A 5 -17.76 -1.44 -23.58
CA HIS A 5 -18.11 -0.36 -24.49
C HIS A 5 -19.26 -0.79 -25.43
N ASP A 6 -19.19 -1.99 -26.00
CA ASP A 6 -20.21 -2.50 -26.91
C ASP A 6 -21.58 -2.63 -26.25
N ILE A 7 -21.64 -3.07 -24.99
CA ILE A 7 -22.91 -3.13 -24.27
C ILE A 7 -23.49 -1.73 -24.01
N VAL A 8 -22.64 -0.71 -23.79
CA VAL A 8 -23.06 0.69 -23.69
C VAL A 8 -23.55 1.21 -25.05
N LYS A 9 -22.80 0.99 -26.13
CA LYS A 9 -23.21 1.36 -27.50
C LYS A 9 -24.52 0.73 -27.91
N SER A 10 -24.75 -0.52 -27.52
CA SER A 10 -26.00 -1.23 -27.80
C SER A 10 -27.21 -0.65 -27.08
N GLY A 11 -27.02 0.32 -26.17
CA GLY A 11 -28.09 0.98 -25.42
C GLY A 11 -28.62 0.16 -24.24
N LYS A 12 -28.08 -1.04 -23.98
CA LYS A 12 -28.46 -1.93 -22.87
C LYS A 12 -27.96 -1.42 -21.52
N VAL A 13 -26.84 -0.69 -21.52
CA VAL A 13 -26.24 -0.09 -20.32
C VAL A 13 -26.05 1.41 -20.57
N ARG A 14 -26.39 2.25 -19.59
CA ARG A 14 -26.20 3.70 -19.66
C ARG A 14 -24.78 4.10 -19.24
N TYR A 15 -24.29 3.51 -18.16
CA TYR A 15 -23.00 3.80 -17.57
C TYR A 15 -22.36 2.54 -17.00
N ILE A 16 -21.03 2.51 -16.95
CA ILE A 16 -20.28 1.41 -16.34
C ILE A 16 -19.48 1.92 -15.14
N GLY A 17 -19.33 1.04 -14.15
CA GLY A 17 -18.54 1.28 -12.95
C GLY A 17 -17.68 0.06 -12.62
N ALA A 18 -16.73 0.25 -11.73
CA ALA A 18 -15.86 -0.80 -11.21
C ALA A 18 -16.15 -1.05 -9.72
N SER A 19 -15.71 -2.19 -9.19
CA SER A 19 -15.85 -2.54 -7.78
C SER A 19 -14.66 -3.34 -7.29
N SER A 20 -14.22 -3.05 -6.07
CA SER A 20 -13.21 -3.81 -5.31
C SER A 20 -11.94 -4.14 -6.12
N MET A 21 -11.57 -3.22 -7.01
CA MET A 21 -10.46 -3.36 -7.93
C MET A 21 -9.22 -2.72 -7.33
N ARG A 22 -8.01 -3.18 -7.66
CA ARG A 22 -6.78 -2.51 -7.25
C ARG A 22 -6.59 -1.22 -8.06
N THR A 23 -6.00 -0.19 -7.45
CA THR A 23 -5.77 1.10 -8.12
C THR A 23 -5.01 0.94 -9.44
N HIS A 24 -3.98 0.11 -9.49
CA HIS A 24 -3.22 -0.10 -10.72
C HIS A 24 -4.05 -0.70 -11.86
N GLN A 25 -5.02 -1.57 -11.56
CA GLN A 25 -5.93 -2.14 -12.55
C GLN A 25 -6.94 -1.10 -13.04
N LEU A 26 -7.43 -0.23 -12.14
CA LEU A 26 -8.28 0.89 -12.52
C LEU A 26 -7.56 1.78 -13.53
N LEU A 27 -6.30 2.15 -13.24
CA LEU A 27 -5.49 2.98 -14.14
C LEU A 27 -5.34 2.30 -15.51
N GLU A 28 -4.96 1.02 -15.53
CA GLU A 28 -4.81 0.25 -16.77
C GLU A 28 -6.09 0.26 -17.61
N TYR A 29 -7.25 0.02 -16.99
CA TYR A 29 -8.52 0.01 -17.71
C TYR A 29 -9.00 1.40 -18.15
N GLN A 30 -8.83 2.44 -17.32
CA GLN A 30 -9.19 3.80 -17.71
C GLN A 30 -8.33 4.29 -18.89
N TYR A 31 -7.02 4.06 -18.85
CA TYR A 31 -6.15 4.43 -19.97
C TYR A 31 -6.43 3.57 -21.21
N THR A 32 -6.71 2.28 -21.06
CA THR A 32 -7.12 1.42 -22.18
C THR A 32 -8.39 1.95 -22.84
N ALA A 33 -9.37 2.37 -22.05
CA ALA A 33 -10.59 2.97 -22.58
C ALA A 33 -10.31 4.27 -23.34
N ARG A 34 -9.54 5.20 -22.74
CA ARG A 34 -9.16 6.47 -23.38
C ARG A 34 -8.43 6.30 -24.70
N ILE A 35 -7.42 5.44 -24.74
CA ILE A 35 -6.58 5.23 -25.93
C ILE A 35 -7.42 4.72 -27.12
N ASN A 36 -8.44 3.89 -26.84
CA ASN A 36 -9.30 3.32 -27.88
C ASN A 36 -10.59 4.13 -28.13
N GLY A 37 -10.78 5.27 -27.44
CA GLY A 37 -12.02 6.05 -27.52
C GLY A 37 -13.26 5.28 -27.00
N TRP A 38 -13.05 4.36 -26.07
CA TRP A 38 -14.11 3.55 -25.46
C TRP A 38 -14.69 4.21 -24.20
N THR A 39 -15.83 3.68 -23.75
CA THR A 39 -16.50 4.17 -22.54
C THR A 39 -15.61 3.94 -21.31
N GLU A 40 -15.37 5.00 -20.55
CA GLU A 40 -14.65 4.99 -19.27
C GLU A 40 -15.57 4.58 -18.11
N PHE A 41 -14.99 4.11 -17.01
CA PHE A 41 -15.74 3.92 -15.76
C PHE A 41 -16.08 5.28 -15.15
N ILE A 42 -17.32 5.44 -14.67
CA ILE A 42 -17.76 6.67 -14.00
C ILE A 42 -17.89 6.53 -12.48
N SER A 43 -17.81 5.31 -11.95
CA SER A 43 -18.01 5.06 -10.52
C SER A 43 -17.15 3.91 -10.01
N MET A 44 -16.83 3.96 -8.70
CA MET A 44 -16.09 2.93 -7.98
C MET A 44 -16.84 2.49 -6.72
N GLN A 45 -17.13 1.19 -6.63
CA GLN A 45 -17.81 0.56 -5.49
C GLN A 45 -16.82 -0.25 -4.64
N ASN A 46 -16.16 0.41 -3.69
CA ASN A 46 -15.19 -0.22 -2.79
C ASN A 46 -15.71 -0.34 -1.36
N LEU A 47 -15.00 -1.12 -0.56
CA LEU A 47 -15.24 -1.15 0.88
C LEU A 47 -14.79 0.17 1.48
N TYR A 48 -15.68 0.86 2.18
CA TYR A 48 -15.30 2.06 2.90
C TYR A 48 -16.24 2.34 4.06
N ASN A 49 -15.68 2.60 5.23
CA ASN A 49 -16.37 3.02 6.44
C ASN A 49 -15.35 3.54 7.46
N ALA A 50 -15.82 3.99 8.64
CA ALA A 50 -14.94 4.57 9.66
C ALA A 50 -13.80 3.65 10.11
N ILE A 51 -13.95 2.32 10.03
CA ILE A 51 -12.91 1.35 10.44
C ILE A 51 -12.10 0.79 9.26
N TYR A 52 -12.49 1.09 8.02
CA TYR A 52 -11.77 0.68 6.81
C TYR A 52 -11.67 1.84 5.83
N ARG A 53 -10.48 2.47 5.77
CA ARG A 53 -10.22 3.66 4.95
C ARG A 53 -9.00 3.53 4.02
N GLU A 54 -8.60 2.30 3.69
CA GLU A 54 -7.43 2.07 2.81
C GLU A 54 -7.56 2.72 1.43
N GLU A 55 -8.79 2.81 0.94
CA GLU A 55 -9.12 3.42 -0.35
C GLU A 55 -8.73 4.91 -0.43
N GLU A 56 -8.57 5.60 0.70
CA GLU A 56 -8.14 7.01 0.75
C GLU A 56 -6.71 7.22 0.26
N ARG A 57 -5.85 6.19 0.32
CA ARG A 57 -4.43 6.33 -0.01
C ARG A 57 -4.21 6.60 -1.49
N GLU A 58 -4.87 5.83 -2.34
CA GLU A 58 -4.57 5.78 -3.78
C GLU A 58 -5.82 5.72 -4.63
N MET A 59 -6.81 4.93 -4.22
CA MET A 59 -7.96 4.64 -5.05
C MET A 59 -8.91 5.83 -5.20
N TYR A 60 -9.33 6.45 -4.08
CA TYR A 60 -10.19 7.63 -4.14
C TYR A 60 -9.51 8.86 -4.75
N PRO A 61 -8.22 9.17 -4.44
CA PRO A 61 -7.47 10.17 -5.19
C PRO A 61 -7.43 9.89 -6.70
N SER A 62 -7.29 8.61 -7.10
CA SER A 62 -7.34 8.23 -8.51
C SER A 62 -8.74 8.44 -9.10
N CYS A 63 -9.80 7.99 -8.41
CA CYS A 63 -11.18 8.20 -8.83
C CYS A 63 -11.47 9.69 -9.09
N GLN A 64 -11.06 10.58 -8.17
CA GLN A 64 -11.22 12.03 -8.34
C GLN A 64 -10.48 12.56 -9.57
N LYS A 65 -9.26 12.08 -9.86
CA LYS A 65 -8.51 12.46 -11.08
C LYS A 65 -9.22 12.06 -12.38
N PHE A 66 -9.98 10.96 -12.37
CA PHE A 66 -10.77 10.52 -13.52
C PHE A 66 -12.20 11.07 -13.52
N GLY A 67 -12.59 11.90 -12.54
CA GLY A 67 -13.96 12.39 -12.41
C GLY A 67 -14.97 11.29 -12.05
N MET A 68 -14.51 10.23 -11.37
CA MET A 68 -15.35 9.11 -10.95
C MET A 68 -15.97 9.34 -9.57
N GLY A 69 -17.21 8.89 -9.40
CA GLY A 69 -17.91 8.92 -8.12
C GLY A 69 -17.66 7.68 -7.25
N GLY A 70 -17.44 7.88 -5.94
CA GLY A 70 -17.39 6.79 -4.95
C GLY A 70 -18.78 6.35 -4.48
N ILE A 71 -19.07 5.05 -4.58
CA ILE A 71 -20.33 4.43 -4.13
C ILE A 71 -20.05 3.25 -3.20
N PRO A 72 -19.55 3.50 -1.97
CA PRO A 72 -18.98 2.46 -1.15
C PRO A 72 -20.01 1.47 -0.61
N TRP A 73 -19.58 0.24 -0.41
CA TRP A 73 -20.34 -0.79 0.28
C TRP A 73 -19.92 -0.93 1.75
N SER A 74 -20.83 -1.44 2.58
CA SER A 74 -20.66 -1.57 4.04
C SER A 74 -20.29 -0.28 4.80
N PRO A 75 -20.98 0.85 4.59
CA PRO A 75 -20.69 2.12 5.28
C PRO A 75 -20.83 2.04 6.81
N VAL A 76 -21.65 1.11 7.31
CA VAL A 76 -21.84 0.87 8.75
C VAL A 76 -21.13 -0.39 9.27
N ALA A 77 -20.14 -0.89 8.53
CA ALA A 77 -19.34 -2.07 8.85
C ALA A 77 -20.19 -3.28 9.28
N VAL A 78 -21.14 -3.69 8.43
CA VAL A 78 -22.02 -4.85 8.69
C VAL A 78 -22.87 -4.67 9.98
N GLY A 79 -23.04 -3.43 10.44
CA GLY A 79 -23.80 -3.07 11.63
C GLY A 79 -22.98 -3.01 12.91
N PHE A 80 -21.64 -3.12 12.82
CA PHE A 80 -20.75 -2.87 13.95
C PHE A 80 -20.85 -1.42 14.41
N LEU A 81 -20.91 -0.46 13.48
CA LEU A 81 -20.97 0.97 13.78
C LEU A 81 -22.37 1.48 14.17
N THR A 82 -23.36 0.59 14.35
CA THR A 82 -24.75 1.00 14.67
C THR A 82 -25.16 0.70 16.10
N ARG A 83 -24.23 0.23 16.93
CA ARG A 83 -24.44 -0.08 18.35
C ARG A 83 -23.10 -0.10 19.09
N PRO A 84 -23.10 -0.03 20.42
CA PRO A 84 -21.89 -0.22 21.21
C PRO A 84 -21.24 -1.57 20.86
N TRP A 85 -19.93 -1.57 20.63
CA TRP A 85 -19.21 -2.75 20.14
C TRP A 85 -19.38 -3.98 21.04
N LYS A 86 -19.55 -3.78 22.35
CA LYS A 86 -19.82 -4.85 23.33
C LYS A 86 -21.13 -5.59 23.02
N ALA A 87 -22.13 -4.90 22.50
CA ALA A 87 -23.42 -5.46 22.09
C ALA A 87 -23.39 -6.02 20.65
N PHE A 88 -22.29 -5.86 19.90
CA PHE A 88 -22.21 -6.35 18.53
C PHE A 88 -22.29 -7.88 18.45
N GLY A 89 -21.56 -8.58 19.33
CA GLY A 89 -21.53 -10.05 19.37
C GLY A 89 -22.87 -10.70 19.72
N GLU A 90 -23.79 -9.96 20.32
CA GLU A 90 -25.14 -10.45 20.67
C GLU A 90 -26.10 -10.43 19.47
N SER A 91 -25.83 -9.59 18.49
CA SER A 91 -26.66 -9.44 17.30
C SER A 91 -26.57 -10.65 16.35
N THR A 92 -27.67 -10.99 15.67
CA THR A 92 -27.70 -12.08 14.66
C THR A 92 -26.57 -11.95 13.64
N ARG A 93 -26.27 -10.71 13.23
CA ARG A 93 -25.27 -10.40 12.22
C ARG A 93 -23.85 -10.44 12.77
N GLY A 94 -23.62 -10.02 14.02
CA GLY A 94 -22.34 -10.18 14.70
C GLY A 94 -21.98 -11.64 14.94
N LYS A 95 -22.96 -12.47 15.33
CA LYS A 95 -22.79 -13.93 15.43
C LYS A 95 -22.43 -14.55 14.08
N GLY A 96 -23.12 -14.16 13.01
CA GLY A 96 -22.85 -14.65 11.65
C GLY A 96 -21.49 -14.24 11.07
N GLN A 97 -20.84 -13.20 11.61
CA GLN A 97 -19.52 -12.72 11.19
C GLN A 97 -18.37 -13.21 12.09
N GLY A 98 -18.64 -14.14 13.02
CA GLY A 98 -17.65 -14.59 14.00
C GLY A 98 -17.19 -13.48 14.95
N GLN A 99 -18.05 -12.48 15.20
CA GLN A 99 -17.76 -11.26 15.96
C GLN A 99 -16.68 -10.34 15.35
N GLY A 100 -16.25 -10.64 14.13
CA GLY A 100 -15.29 -9.85 13.38
C GLY A 100 -15.93 -9.00 12.28
N PHE A 101 -15.09 -8.30 11.53
CA PHE A 101 -15.44 -7.63 10.28
C PHE A 101 -14.79 -8.39 9.13
N LEU A 102 -15.62 -8.97 8.24
CA LEU A 102 -15.15 -9.76 7.09
C LEU A 102 -14.19 -10.91 7.49
N GLY A 103 -14.50 -11.59 8.60
CA GLY A 103 -13.70 -12.70 9.10
C GLY A 103 -12.43 -12.31 9.87
N GLN A 104 -12.17 -11.02 10.08
CA GLN A 104 -11.05 -10.53 10.90
C GLN A 104 -11.54 -10.03 12.26
N PRO A 105 -10.81 -10.28 13.36
CA PRO A 105 -11.18 -9.77 14.66
C PRO A 105 -11.11 -8.23 14.67
N MET A 106 -12.02 -7.60 15.43
CA MET A 106 -12.01 -6.15 15.61
C MET A 106 -10.77 -5.72 16.39
N THR A 107 -10.03 -4.76 15.84
CA THR A 107 -8.86 -4.16 16.47
C THR A 107 -9.27 -3.23 17.61
N ASP A 108 -8.31 -2.82 18.45
CA ASP A 108 -8.58 -1.81 19.49
C ASP A 108 -8.85 -0.43 18.89
N ALA A 109 -8.32 -0.13 17.70
CA ALA A 109 -8.68 1.08 16.96
C ALA A 109 -10.17 1.05 16.55
N ASP A 110 -10.65 -0.09 16.03
CA ASP A 110 -12.05 -0.26 15.61
C ASP A 110 -13.01 -0.03 16.78
N LYS A 111 -12.67 -0.55 17.97
CA LYS A 111 -13.45 -0.34 19.20
C LYS A 111 -13.47 1.13 19.62
N LYS A 112 -12.33 1.82 19.59
CA LYS A 112 -12.26 3.25 19.91
C LYS A 112 -13.06 4.10 18.93
N ILE A 113 -13.01 3.77 17.63
CA ILE A 113 -13.82 4.43 16.59
C ILE A 113 -15.31 4.23 16.87
N ASN A 114 -15.71 3.01 17.23
CA ASN A 114 -17.09 2.72 17.62
C ASN A 114 -17.53 3.54 18.85
N GLU A 115 -16.71 3.59 19.90
CA GLU A 115 -16.97 4.38 21.11
C GLU A 115 -17.07 5.88 20.82
N LYS A 116 -16.24 6.40 19.91
CA LYS A 116 -16.30 7.80 19.48
C LYS A 116 -17.59 8.11 18.72
N ILE A 117 -18.02 7.21 17.83
CA ILE A 117 -19.32 7.32 17.13
C ILE A 117 -20.47 7.29 18.14
N GLU A 118 -20.40 6.44 19.17
CA GLU A 118 -21.38 6.39 20.25
C GLU A 118 -21.46 7.72 21.02
N GLU A 119 -20.32 8.32 21.34
CA GLU A 119 -20.23 9.61 22.02
C GLU A 119 -20.85 10.75 21.20
N ILE A 120 -20.53 10.82 19.90
CA ILE A 120 -21.09 11.82 18.98
C ILE A 120 -22.60 11.62 18.85
N ALA A 121 -23.06 10.37 18.68
CA ALA A 121 -24.48 10.05 18.58
C ALA A 121 -25.27 10.50 19.82
N LYS A 122 -24.75 10.24 21.03
CA LYS A 122 -25.35 10.72 22.28
C LYS A 122 -25.39 12.24 22.37
N THR A 123 -24.31 12.91 21.99
CA THR A 123 -24.21 14.38 22.04
C THR A 123 -25.19 15.04 21.07
N ARG A 124 -25.35 14.46 19.87
CA ARG A 124 -26.26 14.95 18.83
C ARG A 124 -27.71 14.50 19.01
N GLY A 125 -27.97 13.55 19.91
CA GLY A 125 -29.32 13.01 20.14
C GLY A 125 -29.84 12.11 19.01
N VAL A 126 -28.95 11.55 18.19
CA VAL A 126 -29.27 10.72 17.03
C VAL A 126 -28.77 9.29 17.22
N SER A 127 -29.14 8.36 16.32
CA SER A 127 -28.62 6.99 16.40
C SER A 127 -27.15 6.89 15.94
N MET A 128 -26.42 5.89 16.42
CA MET A 128 -25.06 5.61 15.91
C MET A 128 -25.04 5.32 14.41
N ALA A 129 -26.13 4.76 13.87
CA ALA A 129 -26.25 4.52 12.43
C ALA A 129 -26.25 5.83 11.65
N VAL A 130 -26.99 6.85 12.13
CA VAL A 130 -27.04 8.18 11.53
C VAL A 130 -25.63 8.78 11.47
N VAL A 131 -24.91 8.79 12.60
CA VAL A 131 -23.52 9.32 12.65
C VAL A 131 -22.57 8.56 11.73
N ALA A 132 -22.63 7.23 11.71
CA ALA A 132 -21.75 6.42 10.88
C ALA A 132 -22.00 6.64 9.37
N ILE A 133 -23.26 6.81 8.97
CA ILE A 133 -23.63 7.10 7.58
C ILE A 133 -23.19 8.52 7.22
N ALA A 134 -23.51 9.51 8.06
CA ALA A 134 -23.12 10.92 7.88
C ALA A 134 -21.59 11.08 7.79
N TYR A 135 -20.83 10.34 8.60
CA TYR A 135 -19.37 10.31 8.52
C TYR A 135 -18.87 9.86 7.15
N VAL A 136 -19.42 8.78 6.60
CA VAL A 136 -19.05 8.31 5.25
C VAL A 136 -19.44 9.33 4.18
N GLN A 137 -20.61 9.96 4.31
CA GLN A 137 -21.09 11.00 3.40
C GLN A 137 -20.26 12.29 3.47
N SER A 138 -19.65 12.62 4.62
CA SER A 138 -18.83 13.82 4.80
C SER A 138 -17.55 13.84 3.93
N LYS A 139 -17.19 12.70 3.34
CA LYS A 139 -15.94 12.54 2.61
C LYS A 139 -16.09 13.02 1.16
N PRO A 140 -15.17 13.87 0.66
CA PRO A 140 -15.35 14.57 -0.62
C PRO A 140 -15.30 13.66 -1.86
N PHE A 141 -14.93 12.40 -1.71
CA PHE A 141 -14.88 11.40 -2.78
C PHE A 141 -16.10 10.45 -2.78
N ILE A 142 -16.98 10.54 -1.79
CA ILE A 142 -18.16 9.69 -1.65
C ILE A 142 -19.41 10.42 -2.17
N HIS A 143 -20.21 9.72 -2.97
CA HIS A 143 -21.41 10.28 -3.63
C HIS A 143 -22.69 9.56 -3.22
N ALA A 144 -22.66 8.23 -3.10
CA ALA A 144 -23.84 7.45 -2.70
C ALA A 144 -23.42 6.16 -1.97
N PRO A 145 -23.27 6.18 -0.64
CA PRO A 145 -22.99 4.96 0.12
C PRO A 145 -24.17 3.99 0.07
N ILE A 146 -23.87 2.69 -0.07
CA ILE A 146 -24.88 1.64 -0.23
C ILE A 146 -25.36 1.17 1.15
N LEU A 147 -26.65 1.41 1.43
CA LEU A 147 -27.26 1.09 2.73
C LEU A 147 -28.09 -0.20 2.66
N GLY A 148 -27.88 -1.08 3.64
CA GLY A 148 -28.68 -2.29 3.82
C GLY A 148 -29.86 -2.07 4.76
N LEU A 149 -31.04 -1.83 4.20
CA LEU A 149 -32.25 -1.46 4.93
C LEU A 149 -33.22 -2.65 4.98
N ASN A 150 -33.64 -3.07 6.18
CA ASN A 150 -34.56 -4.20 6.37
C ASN A 150 -35.72 -3.89 7.34
N SER A 151 -35.89 -2.62 7.70
CA SER A 151 -36.99 -2.13 8.52
C SER A 151 -37.23 -0.66 8.20
N ILE A 152 -38.46 -0.18 8.44
CA ILE A 152 -38.84 1.22 8.24
C ILE A 152 -37.94 2.14 9.07
N LYS A 153 -37.69 1.80 10.33
CA LYS A 153 -36.77 2.56 11.20
C LYS A 153 -35.40 2.82 10.57
N ARG A 154 -34.84 1.86 9.82
CA ARG A 154 -33.54 2.05 9.16
C ARG A 154 -33.63 2.99 7.96
N VAL A 155 -34.79 3.04 7.30
CA VAL A 155 -35.06 4.03 6.24
C VAL A 155 -35.09 5.43 6.87
N ASP A 156 -35.77 5.59 8.01
CA ASP A 156 -35.83 6.86 8.73
C ASP A 156 -34.42 7.31 9.17
N GLU A 157 -33.62 6.42 9.76
CA GLU A 157 -32.22 6.69 10.11
C GLU A 157 -31.35 7.07 8.89
N ALA A 158 -31.63 6.49 7.72
CA ALA A 158 -30.91 6.82 6.49
C ALA A 158 -31.28 8.21 5.94
N ILE A 159 -32.56 8.60 6.06
CA ILE A 159 -33.05 9.93 5.69
C ILE A 159 -32.43 10.97 6.63
N GLU A 160 -32.48 10.73 7.94
CA GLU A 160 -31.90 11.60 8.96
C GLU A 160 -30.38 11.78 8.74
N ALA A 161 -29.67 10.72 8.32
CA ALA A 161 -28.25 10.80 8.02
C ALA A 161 -27.91 11.73 6.85
N CYS A 162 -28.80 11.87 5.86
CA CYS A 162 -28.60 12.78 4.73
C CYS A 162 -28.73 14.26 5.14
N GLU A 163 -29.36 14.55 6.28
CA GLU A 163 -29.57 15.89 6.80
C GLU A 163 -28.53 16.27 7.88
N LEU A 164 -27.80 15.28 8.41
CA LEU A 164 -26.82 15.50 9.46
C LEU A 164 -25.45 15.87 8.90
N GLU A 165 -25.05 17.14 9.10
CA GLU A 165 -23.68 17.59 8.86
C GLU A 165 -22.83 17.46 10.13
N LEU A 166 -21.83 16.57 10.09
CA LEU A 166 -20.81 16.47 11.13
C LEU A 166 -19.84 17.66 11.04
N SER A 167 -19.42 18.16 12.20
CA SER A 167 -18.41 19.22 12.25
C SER A 167 -17.04 18.69 11.83
N VAL A 168 -16.16 19.60 11.40
CA VAL A 168 -14.77 19.26 11.07
C VAL A 168 -14.08 18.57 12.26
N ASP A 169 -14.34 19.03 13.49
CA ASP A 169 -13.77 18.44 14.70
C ASP A 169 -14.31 17.04 14.98
N GLU A 170 -15.60 16.79 14.74
CA GLU A 170 -16.19 15.46 14.90
C GLU A 170 -15.60 14.47 13.90
N VAL A 171 -15.52 14.86 12.61
CA VAL A 171 -14.89 14.03 11.57
C VAL A 171 -13.43 13.77 11.93
N LYS A 172 -12.68 14.81 12.31
CA LYS A 172 -11.28 14.68 12.71
C LYS A 172 -11.10 13.77 13.93
N SER A 173 -12.00 13.85 14.91
CA SER A 173 -11.94 13.02 16.12
C SER A 173 -12.11 11.52 15.83
N ILE A 174 -12.81 11.17 14.74
CA ILE A 174 -12.90 9.80 14.24
C ILE A 174 -11.64 9.47 13.43
N ASP A 175 -11.21 10.40 12.56
CA ASP A 175 -10.07 10.18 11.67
C ASP A 175 -8.77 9.92 12.42
N ASP A 176 -8.52 10.67 13.50
CA ASP A 176 -7.31 10.56 14.34
C ASP A 176 -7.21 9.21 15.08
N LEU A 177 -8.34 8.50 15.27
CA LEU A 177 -8.37 7.20 15.94
C LEU A 177 -7.98 6.05 15.01
N GLN A 178 -8.01 6.28 13.70
CA GLN A 178 -7.53 5.28 12.77
C GLN A 178 -6.01 5.25 12.81
N ILE A 179 -5.50 4.17 13.38
CA ILE A 179 -4.14 3.76 13.10
C ILE A 179 -4.14 3.35 11.64
N ALA A 180 -3.26 3.94 10.84
CA ALA A 180 -3.02 3.50 9.48
C ALA A 180 -2.79 1.98 9.52
N ASN A 181 -3.83 1.20 9.23
CA ASN A 181 -3.70 -0.23 9.03
C ASN A 181 -2.67 -0.29 7.91
N MET A 182 -1.48 -0.85 8.19
CA MET A 182 -0.51 -1.07 7.14
C MET A 182 -1.19 -2.01 6.16
N ALA A 183 -1.74 -1.39 5.11
CA ALA A 183 -2.61 -1.98 4.13
C ALA A 183 -2.00 -3.29 3.72
N PHE A 184 -2.65 -4.41 4.04
CA PHE A 184 -2.37 -5.72 3.44
C PHE A 184 -0.90 -5.84 3.05
N SER A 185 0.02 -5.57 3.98
CA SER A 185 1.40 -5.79 3.65
C SER A 185 1.40 -7.30 3.49
N HIS A 186 1.85 -7.77 2.33
CA HIS A 186 2.46 -9.07 2.29
C HIS A 186 3.64 -8.95 3.25
N THR A 187 3.35 -9.03 4.55
CA THR A 187 4.26 -9.45 5.56
C THR A 187 4.68 -10.80 5.01
N GLY A 188 5.81 -10.80 4.30
CA GLY A 188 6.57 -12.01 4.13
C GLY A 188 6.74 -12.64 5.51
N PHE A 189 7.21 -13.88 5.56
CA PHE A 189 7.36 -14.70 6.76
C PHE A 189 7.83 -13.97 8.07
N ILE A 190 8.47 -12.81 7.96
CA ILE A 190 9.03 -11.99 9.03
C ILE A 190 8.04 -10.96 9.65
N GLY A 191 6.91 -10.61 9.03
CA GLY A 191 5.95 -9.69 9.66
C GLY A 191 6.41 -8.21 9.72
N ASP A 192 5.73 -7.42 10.55
CA ASP A 192 6.15 -6.07 10.99
C ASP A 192 7.17 -6.12 12.14
N ARG A 193 7.77 -7.30 12.40
CA ARG A 193 8.61 -7.55 13.58
C ARG A 193 10.00 -6.91 13.49
N LEU A 194 10.40 -6.50 12.28
CA LEU A 194 11.67 -5.83 12.01
C LEU A 194 11.38 -4.46 11.43
N THR A 195 11.51 -3.42 12.26
CA THR A 195 11.38 -2.01 11.87
C THR A 195 12.57 -1.20 12.39
N GLY A 196 12.81 -0.03 11.78
CA GLY A 196 13.89 0.87 12.18
C GLY A 196 15.29 0.22 12.09
N LYS A 197 16.11 0.44 13.11
CA LYS A 197 17.52 0.02 13.14
C LYS A 197 17.71 -1.50 13.05
N ALA A 198 16.75 -2.28 13.56
CA ALA A 198 16.81 -3.74 13.47
C ALA A 198 16.60 -4.22 12.02
N LEU A 199 15.67 -3.59 11.28
CA LEU A 199 15.46 -3.86 9.86
C LEU A 199 16.69 -3.49 9.03
N GLU A 200 17.28 -2.33 9.31
CA GLU A 200 18.50 -1.87 8.66
C GLU A 200 19.65 -2.86 8.86
N ILE A 201 19.85 -3.35 10.09
CA ILE A 201 20.84 -4.39 10.39
C ILE A 201 20.52 -5.69 9.66
N GLY A 202 19.24 -6.11 9.62
CA GLY A 202 18.81 -7.30 8.90
C GLY A 202 19.09 -7.23 7.40
N VAL A 203 18.71 -6.12 6.76
CA VAL A 203 18.98 -5.86 5.33
C VAL A 203 20.49 -5.82 5.08
N CYS A 204 21.26 -5.11 5.92
CA CYS A 204 22.72 -5.07 5.80
C CYS A 204 23.35 -6.44 5.97
N ALA A 205 22.90 -7.26 6.92
CA ALA A 205 23.43 -8.60 7.16
C ALA A 205 23.10 -9.56 6.02
N THR A 206 21.85 -9.54 5.53
CA THR A 206 21.44 -10.38 4.39
C THR A 206 22.09 -9.93 3.09
N ALA A 207 22.18 -8.63 2.83
CA ALA A 207 22.89 -8.11 1.67
C ALA A 207 24.38 -8.45 1.75
N SER A 208 25.03 -8.23 2.90
CA SER A 208 26.45 -8.58 3.12
C SER A 208 26.71 -10.07 2.99
N ALA A 209 25.81 -10.93 3.48
CA ALA A 209 25.88 -12.37 3.27
C ALA A 209 25.70 -12.74 1.80
N GLY A 210 24.80 -12.06 1.07
CA GLY A 210 24.66 -12.19 -0.38
C GLY A 210 25.93 -11.77 -1.14
N PHE A 211 26.57 -10.67 -0.73
CA PHE A 211 27.87 -10.24 -1.26
C PHE A 211 28.98 -11.24 -0.96
N LEU A 212 29.01 -11.82 0.24
CA LEU A 212 30.03 -12.77 0.67
C LEU A 212 29.87 -14.16 0.02
N LEU A 213 28.62 -14.60 -0.19
CA LEU A 213 28.31 -15.94 -0.71
C LEU A 213 28.19 -15.99 -2.24
N PHE A 214 27.73 -14.90 -2.87
CA PHE A 214 27.44 -14.88 -4.31
C PHE A 214 28.16 -13.78 -5.08
N GLY A 215 28.87 -12.87 -4.41
CA GLY A 215 29.74 -11.86 -5.04
C GLY A 215 29.06 -11.11 -6.18
N TYR A 216 28.28 -10.08 -5.89
CA TYR A 216 27.58 -9.28 -6.92
C TYR A 216 28.53 -8.83 -8.06
N ASP A 217 29.80 -8.57 -7.74
CA ASP A 217 30.82 -8.12 -8.68
C ASP A 217 31.65 -9.23 -9.32
N GLN A 218 31.52 -10.50 -8.90
CA GLN A 218 32.25 -11.61 -9.52
C GLN A 218 31.79 -11.81 -10.98
N GLY A 219 30.48 -11.74 -11.25
CA GLY A 219 29.94 -11.87 -12.60
C GLY A 219 30.33 -10.72 -13.52
N VAL A 220 30.25 -9.48 -13.03
CA VAL A 220 30.57 -8.27 -13.81
C VAL A 220 32.07 -8.13 -14.03
N MET A 221 32.89 -8.31 -12.98
CA MET A 221 34.35 -8.24 -13.09
C MET A 221 34.90 -9.39 -13.94
N SER A 222 34.39 -10.61 -13.77
CA SER A 222 34.75 -11.74 -14.64
C SER A 222 34.40 -11.45 -16.10
N GLY A 223 33.26 -10.84 -16.38
CA GLY A 223 32.88 -10.39 -17.73
C GLY A 223 33.86 -9.35 -18.30
N ILE A 224 34.23 -8.34 -17.51
CA ILE A 224 35.16 -7.28 -17.95
C ILE A 224 36.57 -7.83 -18.21
N ILE A 225 37.12 -8.63 -17.30
CA ILE A 225 38.51 -9.13 -17.41
C ILE A 225 38.67 -10.23 -18.46
N THR A 226 37.57 -10.82 -18.93
CA THR A 226 37.56 -11.81 -20.03
C THR A 226 37.17 -11.21 -21.38
N GLU A 227 36.76 -9.94 -21.41
CA GLU A 227 36.35 -9.25 -22.64
C GLU A 227 37.53 -9.08 -23.61
N PRO A 228 37.36 -9.30 -24.93
CA PRO A 228 38.46 -9.22 -25.89
C PRO A 228 39.21 -7.88 -25.89
N GLY A 229 38.51 -6.77 -25.66
CA GLY A 229 39.13 -5.44 -25.56
C GLY A 229 40.07 -5.31 -24.35
N PHE A 230 39.72 -5.91 -23.21
CA PHE A 230 40.55 -5.93 -22.02
C PHE A 230 41.75 -6.87 -22.20
N LEU A 231 41.53 -8.05 -22.80
CA LEU A 231 42.58 -9.02 -23.10
C LEU A 231 43.59 -8.52 -24.14
N ALA A 232 43.19 -7.62 -25.05
CA ALA A 232 44.10 -6.98 -26.00
C ALA A 232 45.14 -6.08 -25.28
N VAL A 233 44.75 -5.44 -24.18
CA VAL A 233 45.62 -4.58 -23.37
C VAL A 233 46.39 -5.39 -22.32
N PHE A 234 45.75 -6.40 -21.73
CA PHE A 234 46.33 -7.26 -20.69
C PHE A 234 46.33 -8.75 -21.12
N PRO A 235 47.17 -9.14 -22.09
CA PRO A 235 47.13 -10.47 -22.70
C PRO A 235 47.47 -11.63 -21.73
N LYS A 236 48.13 -11.33 -20.61
CA LYS A 236 48.42 -12.29 -19.54
C LYS A 236 47.18 -12.73 -18.75
N MET A 237 46.04 -12.07 -18.92
CA MET A 237 44.76 -12.40 -18.29
C MET A 237 43.95 -13.43 -19.10
N ASN A 238 44.42 -13.80 -20.30
CA ASN A 238 43.74 -14.78 -21.16
C ASN A 238 43.84 -16.19 -20.56
N SER A 239 42.71 -16.90 -20.48
CA SER A 239 42.62 -18.27 -19.95
C SER A 239 43.48 -19.31 -20.69
N ASN A 240 43.86 -19.03 -21.94
CA ASN A 240 44.77 -19.86 -22.74
C ASN A 240 46.25 -19.72 -22.33
N TYR A 241 46.60 -18.70 -21.53
CA TYR A 241 47.93 -18.55 -20.95
C TYR A 241 48.00 -19.48 -19.73
N LYS A 242 48.83 -20.52 -19.77
CA LYS A 242 48.93 -21.52 -18.70
C LYS A 242 49.07 -20.84 -17.32
N LYS A 243 48.09 -21.13 -16.47
CA LYS A 243 47.81 -20.66 -15.09
C LYS A 243 46.78 -19.51 -15.03
N GLY A 244 45.50 -19.88 -15.00
CA GLY A 244 44.38 -19.02 -14.52
C GLY A 244 44.52 -18.50 -13.08
N ALA A 245 45.68 -18.69 -12.45
CA ALA A 245 46.06 -18.14 -11.16
C ALA A 245 46.16 -16.61 -11.17
N ILE A 246 46.52 -15.99 -12.30
CA ILE A 246 46.62 -14.52 -12.39
C ILE A 246 45.23 -13.88 -12.37
N GLN A 247 44.26 -14.45 -13.08
CA GLN A 247 42.87 -13.98 -13.07
C GLN A 247 42.27 -14.10 -11.67
N ALA A 248 42.44 -15.26 -11.02
CA ALA A 248 41.98 -15.47 -9.64
C ALA A 248 42.67 -14.52 -8.64
N LEU A 249 43.97 -14.25 -8.80
CA LEU A 249 44.71 -13.33 -7.95
C LEU A 249 44.22 -11.88 -8.11
N VAL A 250 43.96 -11.43 -9.33
CA VAL A 250 43.44 -10.07 -9.59
C VAL A 250 42.04 -9.89 -9.00
N VAL A 251 41.18 -10.90 -9.14
CA VAL A 251 39.85 -10.88 -8.51
C VAL A 251 39.97 -10.87 -6.98
N ALA A 252 40.88 -11.66 -6.40
CA ALA A 252 41.09 -11.68 -4.96
C ALA A 252 41.63 -10.33 -4.41
N ILE A 253 42.54 -9.66 -5.13
CA ILE A 253 43.05 -8.33 -4.74
C ILE A 253 41.92 -7.29 -4.77
N TYR A 254 41.07 -7.33 -5.80
CA TYR A 254 39.89 -6.47 -5.90
C TYR A 254 38.91 -6.69 -4.72
N GLU A 255 38.65 -7.94 -4.37
CA GLU A 255 37.76 -8.29 -3.25
C GLU A 255 38.30 -7.82 -1.90
N ILE A 256 39.60 -7.99 -1.65
CA ILE A 256 40.24 -7.49 -0.43
C ILE A 256 40.15 -5.95 -0.37
N GLY A 257 40.35 -5.26 -1.49
CA GLY A 257 40.19 -3.81 -1.59
C GLY A 257 38.76 -3.35 -1.27
N CYS A 258 37.76 -4.03 -1.81
CA CYS A 258 36.35 -3.76 -1.54
C CYS A 258 35.99 -3.99 -0.06
N LEU A 259 36.52 -5.06 0.53
CA LEU A 259 36.33 -5.39 1.94
C LEU A 259 36.94 -4.31 2.86
N LEU A 260 38.16 -3.85 2.57
CA LEU A 260 38.78 -2.76 3.34
C LEU A 260 38.02 -1.45 3.18
N GLY A 261 37.53 -1.15 1.97
CA GLY A 261 36.67 0.00 1.69
C GLY A 261 35.36 -0.04 2.47
N SER A 262 34.73 -1.21 2.58
CA SER A 262 33.49 -1.36 3.35
C SER A 262 33.72 -1.14 4.84
N PHE A 263 34.79 -1.69 5.44
CA PHE A 263 35.14 -1.42 6.84
C PHE A 263 35.43 0.07 7.10
N PHE A 264 36.08 0.75 6.17
CA PHE A 264 36.32 2.19 6.27
C PHE A 264 35.01 2.98 6.27
N ILE A 265 34.08 2.67 5.37
CA ILE A 265 32.78 3.35 5.29
C ILE A 265 31.90 3.04 6.51
N ILE A 266 31.97 1.84 7.08
CA ILE A 266 31.27 1.52 8.33
C ILE A 266 31.77 2.42 9.48
N GLY A 267 33.09 2.66 9.56
CA GLY A 267 33.67 3.48 10.64
C GLY A 267 33.53 5.00 10.45
N TYR A 268 33.56 5.48 9.20
CA TYR A 268 33.70 6.91 8.90
C TYR A 268 32.66 7.46 7.91
N GLY A 269 31.80 6.61 7.35
CA GLY A 269 30.84 6.96 6.29
C GLY A 269 29.83 8.03 6.70
N ASP A 270 29.33 7.97 7.93
CA ASP A 270 28.37 8.95 8.45
C ASP A 270 28.98 10.35 8.57
N LYS A 271 30.28 10.44 8.86
CA LYS A 271 31.00 11.71 8.93
C LYS A 271 31.37 12.25 7.55
N LEU A 272 31.72 11.37 6.61
CA LEU A 272 32.12 11.78 5.25
C LEU A 272 30.92 12.20 4.39
N GLY A 273 29.77 11.56 4.62
CA GLY A 273 28.60 11.72 3.76
C GLY A 273 28.78 11.04 2.40
N ARG A 274 27.66 10.60 1.82
CA ARG A 274 27.60 9.72 0.64
C ARG A 274 28.42 10.22 -0.55
N ARG A 275 28.33 11.51 -0.88
CA ARG A 275 28.98 12.08 -2.07
C ARG A 275 30.51 12.08 -1.97
N ARG A 276 31.06 12.38 -0.78
CA ARG A 276 32.51 12.43 -0.58
C ARG A 276 33.10 11.03 -0.44
N ALA A 277 32.36 10.10 0.16
CA ALA A 277 32.74 8.69 0.20
C ALA A 277 32.92 8.09 -1.21
N VAL A 278 31.99 8.36 -2.13
CA VAL A 278 32.09 7.90 -3.53
C VAL A 278 33.28 8.52 -4.25
N LEU A 279 33.54 9.83 -4.05
CA LEU A 279 34.67 10.52 -4.67
C LEU A 279 36.03 9.99 -4.18
N VAL A 280 36.16 9.69 -2.88
CA VAL A 280 37.39 9.10 -2.32
C VAL A 280 37.60 7.69 -2.87
N GLY A 281 36.54 6.88 -2.95
CA GLY A 281 36.62 5.54 -3.55
C GLY A 281 37.05 5.58 -5.02
N ALA A 282 36.53 6.51 -5.80
CA ALA A 282 36.90 6.69 -7.20
C ALA A 282 38.36 7.13 -7.40
N LEU A 283 38.91 7.92 -6.47
CA LEU A 283 40.30 8.40 -6.52
C LEU A 283 41.31 7.27 -6.24
N ILE A 284 40.94 6.34 -5.35
CA ILE A 284 41.75 5.16 -5.05
C ILE A 284 41.76 4.18 -6.23
N MET A 285 40.65 4.05 -6.96
CA MET A 285 40.54 3.18 -8.14
C MET A 285 41.29 3.70 -9.39
N LEU A 286 41.69 4.98 -9.39
CA LEU A 286 42.45 5.61 -10.47
C LEU A 286 43.98 5.43 -10.35
N VAL A 287 44.47 5.01 -9.17
CA VAL A 287 45.90 4.79 -8.86
C VAL A 287 46.21 3.31 -8.94
#